data_AF-A0AAE1VFY1-F1
#
_entry.id   AF-A0AAE1VFY1-F1
#
_cell.length_a   1.000
_cell.length_b   1.000
_cell.length_c   1.000
_cell.angle_alpha   90.00
_cell.angle_beta   90.00
_cell.angle_gamma   90.00
#
_symmetry.space_group_name_H-M   'P 1'
#
loop_
_entity.id
_entity.type
_entity.pdbx_description
1 polymer ?
#
loop_
_entity_poly.entity_id
_entity_poly.type
_entity_poly.pdbx_seq_one_letter_code
_entity_poly.pdbx_strand_id
1 'polypeptide(L)'
;MVDQVTSSSSNLQDTLFISSLKIALAYNNGLLSKSSKEGIVQSTFLGLVQKRVEEILSSSLEFQKDFSRYMKSGRWPTEDYATRASTLLSWYVQWYNVPSPFEVKRALDKIKPINLSSSVPLLHLVFPATDVTALSEINRVGFCSQG
;
A
#
# COMPACT_ATOMS: atom_id res chain seq x y z
N MET A 1 3.88 11.37 -18.88
CA MET A 1 3.21 10.52 -17.85
C MET A 1 3.37 11.09 -16.44
N VAL A 2 4.57 11.54 -16.04
CA VAL A 2 4.75 12.26 -14.75
C VAL A 2 3.88 13.50 -14.63
N ASP A 3 3.73 14.26 -15.73
CA ASP A 3 2.96 15.51 -15.75
C ASP A 3 1.46 15.30 -15.49
N GLN A 4 0.97 14.08 -15.69
CA GLN A 4 -0.44 13.74 -15.46
C GLN A 4 -0.67 13.37 -14.00
N VAL A 5 0.33 12.83 -13.31
CA VAL A 5 0.28 12.53 -11.86
C VAL A 5 0.43 13.80 -11.03
N THR A 6 1.14 14.81 -11.54
CA THR A 6 1.29 16.13 -10.90
C THR A 6 0.14 17.08 -11.24
N SER A 7 -0.54 16.93 -12.39
CA SER A 7 -1.74 17.72 -12.70
C SER A 7 -2.95 17.26 -11.89
N SER A 8 -3.75 18.21 -11.42
CA SER A 8 -5.05 17.99 -10.76
C SER A 8 -6.13 17.38 -11.67
N SER A 9 -5.77 17.01 -12.91
CA SER A 9 -6.67 16.49 -13.96
C SER A 9 -6.38 15.05 -14.38
N SER A 10 -5.67 14.26 -13.55
CA SER A 10 -5.37 12.87 -13.89
C SER A 10 -6.61 11.99 -13.91
N ASN A 11 -6.87 11.35 -15.06
CA ASN A 11 -7.72 10.17 -15.20
C ASN A 11 -7.07 8.92 -14.55
N LEU A 12 -6.52 9.07 -13.35
CA LEU A 12 -6.02 7.99 -12.50
C LEU A 12 -7.25 7.28 -11.90
N GLN A 13 -8.00 6.55 -12.71
CA GLN A 13 -9.09 5.68 -12.23
C GLN A 13 -8.81 4.20 -12.47
N ASP A 14 -7.65 3.86 -13.05
CA ASP A 14 -7.30 2.48 -13.31
C ASP A 14 -6.81 1.79 -12.03
N THR A 15 -7.72 1.08 -11.37
CA THR A 15 -7.42 0.22 -10.22
C THR A 15 -6.82 -1.13 -10.65
N LEU A 16 -6.96 -1.53 -11.92
CA LEU A 16 -6.42 -2.79 -12.45
C LEU A 16 -4.92 -2.70 -12.74
N PHE A 17 -4.39 -1.50 -12.95
CA PHE A 17 -2.97 -1.25 -13.16
C PHE A 17 -2.10 -1.92 -12.08
N ILE A 18 -2.43 -1.70 -10.80
CA ILE A 18 -1.67 -2.24 -9.67
C ILE A 18 -1.71 -3.77 -9.64
N SER A 19 -2.88 -4.35 -9.83
CA SER A 19 -3.05 -5.80 -9.87
C SER A 19 -2.26 -6.42 -11.01
N SER A 20 -2.32 -5.83 -12.21
CA SER A 20 -1.57 -6.28 -13.39
C SER A 20 -0.05 -6.18 -13.19
N LEU A 21 0.42 -5.08 -12.59
CA LEU A 21 1.84 -4.89 -12.28
C LEU A 21 2.34 -5.92 -11.26
N LYS A 22 1.56 -6.22 -10.21
CA LYS A 22 1.91 -7.26 -9.23
C LYS A 22 2.02 -8.64 -9.87
N ILE A 23 1.14 -8.97 -10.82
CA ILE A 23 1.21 -10.22 -11.59
C ILE A 23 2.49 -10.25 -12.44
N ALA A 24 2.79 -9.16 -13.16
CA ALA A 24 4.01 -9.07 -13.98
C ALA A 24 5.28 -9.22 -13.14
N LEU A 25 5.32 -8.60 -11.94
CA LEU A 25 6.43 -8.74 -11.00
C LEU A 25 6.56 -10.17 -10.48
N ALA A 26 5.46 -10.80 -10.07
CA ALA A 26 5.46 -12.18 -9.59
C ALA A 26 5.91 -13.17 -10.68
N TYR A 27 5.42 -12.98 -11.91
CA TYR A 27 5.84 -13.78 -13.07
C TYR A 27 7.34 -13.62 -13.34
N ASN A 28 7.83 -12.38 -13.37
CA ASN A 28 9.25 -12.10 -13.60
C ASN A 28 10.13 -12.70 -12.50
N ASN A 29 9.75 -12.56 -11.22
CA ASN A 29 10.49 -13.14 -10.10
C ASN A 29 10.51 -14.68 -10.13
N GLY A 30 9.41 -15.31 -10.56
CA GLY A 30 9.36 -16.75 -10.79
C GLY A 30 10.23 -17.21 -11.96
N LEU A 31 10.30 -16.42 -13.03
CA LEU A 31 11.06 -16.71 -14.26
C LEU A 31 12.57 -16.49 -14.11
N LEU A 32 13.00 -15.55 -13.26
CA LEU A 32 14.41 -15.32 -12.93
C LEU A 32 15.10 -16.58 -12.38
N SER A 33 14.34 -17.55 -11.86
CA SER A 33 14.87 -18.86 -11.44
C SER A 33 15.22 -19.80 -12.61
N LYS A 34 14.83 -19.49 -13.87
CA LYS A 34 14.82 -20.47 -14.97
C LYS A 34 15.61 -20.18 -16.25
N SER A 35 15.88 -18.96 -16.76
CA SER A 35 16.85 -18.81 -17.89
C SER A 35 17.15 -17.38 -18.43
N SER A 36 18.40 -17.24 -18.90
CA SER A 36 18.97 -16.46 -20.03
C SER A 36 18.99 -14.91 -20.08
N LYS A 37 20.06 -14.41 -20.73
CA LYS A 37 20.51 -13.00 -20.85
C LYS A 37 19.48 -12.01 -21.41
N GLU A 38 18.41 -12.45 -22.07
CA GLU A 38 17.34 -11.55 -22.59
C GLU A 38 16.36 -11.07 -21.51
N GLY A 39 16.25 -11.76 -20.37
CA GLY A 39 15.37 -11.36 -19.27
C GLY A 39 15.80 -10.11 -18.48
N ILE A 40 17.07 -9.67 -18.65
CA ILE A 40 17.69 -8.62 -17.82
C ILE A 40 17.09 -7.23 -18.10
N VAL A 41 16.73 -6.93 -19.36
CA VAL A 41 16.17 -5.61 -19.73
C VAL A 41 14.73 -5.49 -19.21
N GLN A 42 13.95 -6.57 -19.28
CA GLN A 42 12.58 -6.60 -18.76
C GLN A 42 12.53 -6.52 -17.24
N SER A 43 13.42 -7.22 -16.53
CA SER A 43 13.51 -7.15 -15.07
C SER A 43 13.94 -5.77 -14.58
N THR A 44 14.86 -5.11 -15.29
CA THR A 44 15.31 -3.74 -14.96
C THR A 44 14.17 -2.75 -15.14
N PHE A 45 13.43 -2.83 -16.26
CA PHE A 45 12.27 -1.97 -16.50
C PHE A 45 11.20 -2.17 -15.42
N LEU A 46 10.82 -3.41 -15.11
CA LEU A 46 9.83 -3.69 -14.06
C LEU A 46 10.29 -3.20 -12.68
N GLY A 47 11.58 -3.34 -12.36
CA GLY A 47 12.15 -2.80 -11.11
C GLY A 47 12.05 -1.28 -11.04
N LEU A 48 12.26 -0.56 -12.15
CA LEU A 48 12.07 0.90 -12.22
C LEU A 48 10.60 1.29 -12.04
N VAL A 49 9.67 0.55 -12.65
CA VAL A 49 8.23 0.78 -12.49
C VAL A 49 7.82 0.54 -11.03
N GLN A 50 8.28 -0.55 -10.42
CA GLN A 50 8.03 -0.86 -9.01
C GLN A 50 8.49 0.30 -8.11
N LYS A 51 9.75 0.73 -8.26
CA LYS A 51 10.31 1.85 -7.49
C LYS A 51 9.49 3.12 -7.68
N ARG A 52 9.05 3.41 -8.91
CA ARG A 52 8.26 4.60 -9.20
C ARG A 52 6.90 4.56 -8.50
N VAL A 53 6.26 3.40 -8.44
CA VAL A 53 5.00 3.22 -7.69
C VAL A 53 5.23 3.44 -6.20
N GLU A 54 6.28 2.84 -5.63
CA GLU A 54 6.66 3.04 -4.22
C GLU A 54 6.90 4.52 -3.89
N GLU A 55 7.62 5.25 -4.75
CA GLU A 55 7.84 6.70 -4.61
C GLU A 55 6.54 7.52 -4.64
N ILE A 56 5.61 7.17 -5.55
CA ILE A 56 4.30 7.84 -5.63
C ILE A 56 3.50 7.61 -4.35
N LEU A 57 3.54 6.39 -3.81
CA LEU A 57 2.81 6.02 -2.59
C LEU A 57 3.46 6.61 -1.32
N SER A 58 4.78 6.78 -1.29
CA SER A 58 5.50 7.31 -0.12
C SER A 58 5.52 8.84 -0.02
N SER A 59 5.36 9.55 -1.14
CA SER A 59 5.55 11.01 -1.22
C SER A 59 4.34 11.86 -0.82
N SER A 60 3.18 11.25 -0.57
CA SER A 60 1.95 11.99 -0.28
C SER A 60 1.71 12.13 1.23
N LEU A 61 1.93 13.33 1.78
CA LEU A 61 1.56 13.66 3.17
C LEU A 61 0.04 13.61 3.37
N GLU A 62 -0.72 13.92 2.32
CA GLU A 62 -2.19 13.85 2.30
C GLU A 62 -2.69 12.40 2.42
N PHE A 63 -1.97 11.46 1.79
CA PHE A 63 -2.28 10.03 1.85
C PHE A 63 -2.30 9.50 3.30
N GLN A 64 -1.39 9.95 4.17
CA GLN A 64 -1.37 9.50 5.56
C GLN A 64 -2.66 9.85 6.33
N LYS A 65 -3.24 11.01 6.07
CA LYS A 65 -4.50 11.44 6.69
C LYS A 65 -5.67 10.61 6.17
N ASP A 66 -5.73 10.39 4.87
CA ASP A 66 -6.78 9.59 4.24
C ASP A 66 -6.71 8.12 4.64
N PHE A 67 -5.50 7.56 4.73
CA PHE A 67 -5.29 6.22 5.25
C PHE A 67 -5.74 6.08 6.71
N SER A 68 -5.39 7.04 7.58
CA SER A 68 -5.84 7.06 8.97
C SER A 68 -7.37 7.15 9.08
N ARG A 69 -8.00 8.01 8.27
CA ARG A 69 -9.47 8.12 8.19
C ARG A 69 -10.10 6.82 7.72
N TYR A 70 -9.56 6.20 6.68
CA TYR A 70 -10.01 4.92 6.15
C TYR A 70 -9.91 3.80 7.19
N MET A 71 -8.78 3.69 7.87
CA MET A 71 -8.57 2.69 8.92
C MET A 71 -9.50 2.86 10.12
N LYS A 72 -9.85 4.09 10.48
CA LYS A 72 -10.75 4.38 11.60
C LYS A 72 -12.23 4.20 11.26
N SER A 73 -12.64 4.62 10.06
CA SER A 73 -14.06 4.72 9.68
C SER A 73 -14.54 3.66 8.68
N GLY A 74 -13.61 2.99 7.99
CA GLY A 74 -13.91 2.13 6.85
C GLY A 74 -14.37 2.88 5.60
N ARG A 75 -14.32 4.22 5.58
CA ARG A 75 -14.81 5.04 4.48
C ARG A 75 -13.68 5.53 3.58
N TRP A 76 -13.94 5.51 2.28
CA TRP A 76 -13.09 6.13 1.26
C TRP A 76 -13.20 7.67 1.32
N PRO A 77 -12.17 8.40 0.86
CA PRO A 77 -12.28 9.84 0.63
C PRO A 77 -13.43 10.18 -0.34
N THR A 78 -14.26 11.20 -0.05
CA THR A 78 -15.45 11.56 -0.85
C THR A 78 -15.60 13.06 -1.17
N GLU A 79 -14.66 13.93 -0.77
CA GLU A 79 -14.69 15.39 -1.06
C GLU A 79 -14.22 15.75 -2.50
N ASP A 80 -14.28 17.01 -2.94
CA ASP A 80 -14.02 17.39 -4.36
C ASP A 80 -12.61 17.03 -4.89
N TYR A 81 -11.64 16.78 -4.00
CA TYR A 81 -10.28 16.28 -4.27
C TYR A 81 -10.17 14.74 -4.15
N ALA A 82 -11.28 14.05 -3.89
CA ALA A 82 -11.32 12.64 -3.52
C ALA A 82 -10.96 11.70 -4.65
N THR A 83 -11.12 12.06 -5.92
CA THR A 83 -10.84 11.11 -7.01
C THR A 83 -9.38 10.67 -6.97
N ARG A 84 -8.45 11.62 -6.83
CA ARG A 84 -7.02 11.32 -6.73
C ARG A 84 -6.68 10.63 -5.40
N ALA A 85 -7.21 11.14 -4.29
CA ALA A 85 -6.97 10.58 -2.96
C ALA A 85 -7.46 9.12 -2.84
N SER A 86 -8.66 8.84 -3.35
CA SER A 86 -9.26 7.50 -3.37
C SER A 86 -8.51 6.55 -4.27
N THR A 87 -8.02 6.99 -5.43
CA THR A 87 -7.17 6.14 -6.27
C THR A 87 -5.84 5.83 -5.59
N LEU A 88 -5.15 6.83 -5.04
CA LEU A 88 -3.89 6.61 -4.33
C LEU A 88 -4.09 5.68 -3.12
N LEU A 89 -5.17 5.85 -2.37
CA LEU A 89 -5.51 4.98 -1.26
C LEU A 89 -5.82 3.56 -1.74
N SER A 90 -6.58 3.40 -2.83
CA SER A 90 -6.88 2.09 -3.42
C SER A 90 -5.62 1.39 -3.89
N TRP A 91 -4.73 2.12 -4.57
CA TRP A 91 -3.43 1.64 -5.00
C TRP A 91 -2.57 1.21 -3.82
N TYR A 92 -2.51 2.01 -2.75
CA TYR A 92 -1.77 1.66 -1.55
C TYR A 92 -2.30 0.37 -0.91
N VAL A 93 -3.62 0.28 -0.71
CA VAL A 93 -4.27 -0.88 -0.10
C VAL A 93 -3.97 -2.14 -0.90
N GLN A 94 -4.05 -2.07 -2.23
CA GLN A 94 -3.75 -3.19 -3.11
C GLN A 94 -2.25 -3.52 -3.17
N TRP A 95 -1.39 -2.50 -3.24
CA TRP A 95 0.06 -2.66 -3.39
C TRP A 95 0.64 -3.40 -2.20
N TYR A 96 0.34 -2.91 -0.99
CA TYR A 96 0.88 -3.43 0.26
C TYR A 96 0.04 -4.54 0.91
N ASN A 97 -0.99 -5.05 0.22
CA ASN A 97 -1.93 -6.07 0.72
C ASN A 97 -2.53 -5.69 2.09
N VAL A 98 -3.04 -4.47 2.19
CA VAL A 98 -3.59 -3.94 3.44
C VAL A 98 -4.89 -4.69 3.77
N PRO A 99 -5.03 -5.28 4.97
CA PRO A 99 -6.27 -5.95 5.38
C PRO A 99 -7.42 -4.96 5.55
N SER A 100 -8.66 -5.47 5.63
CA SER A 100 -9.81 -4.59 5.84
C SER A 100 -9.72 -3.87 7.21
N PRO A 101 -10.25 -2.64 7.33
CA PRO A 101 -10.26 -1.91 8.60
C PRO A 101 -10.89 -2.70 9.76
N PHE A 102 -11.89 -3.54 9.47
CA PHE A 102 -12.53 -4.41 10.45
C PHE A 102 -11.59 -5.51 10.98
N GLU A 103 -10.85 -6.17 10.08
CA GLU A 103 -9.85 -7.18 10.46
C GLU A 103 -8.71 -6.57 11.26
N VAL A 104 -8.23 -5.40 10.82
CA VAL A 104 -7.20 -4.63 11.53
C VAL A 104 -7.67 -4.27 12.94
N LYS A 105 -8.89 -3.72 13.09
CA LYS A 105 -9.45 -3.39 14.41
C LYS A 105 -9.52 -4.62 15.32
N ARG A 106 -10.04 -5.74 14.81
CA ARG A 106 -10.09 -7.01 15.55
C ARG A 106 -8.70 -7.48 15.98
N ALA A 107 -7.69 -7.35 15.13
CA ALA A 107 -6.32 -7.73 15.46
C ALA A 107 -5.73 -6.81 16.54
N LEU A 108 -5.92 -5.49 16.41
CA LEU A 108 -5.47 -4.51 17.39
C LEU A 108 -6.09 -4.76 18.78
N ASP A 109 -7.39 -5.04 18.85
CA ASP A 109 -8.07 -5.34 20.12
C ASP A 109 -7.48 -6.58 20.83
N LYS A 110 -7.02 -7.58 20.05
CA LYS A 110 -6.36 -8.78 20.58
C LYS A 110 -4.92 -8.53 21.02
N ILE A 111 -4.21 -7.63 20.34
CA ILE A 111 -2.79 -7.36 20.59
C ILE A 111 -2.59 -6.33 21.70
N LYS A 112 -3.54 -5.39 21.87
CA LYS A 112 -3.49 -4.29 22.85
C LYS A 112 -3.09 -4.71 24.28
N PRO A 113 -3.54 -5.86 24.83
CA PRO A 113 -3.15 -6.29 26.17
C PRO A 113 -1.66 -6.63 26.35
N ILE A 114 -0.93 -6.89 25.27
CA ILE A 114 0.45 -7.40 25.30
C ILE A 114 1.46 -6.28 25.64
N ASN A 115 1.05 -5.00 25.58
CA ASN A 115 1.79 -3.82 26.02
C ASN A 115 3.25 -3.75 25.51
N LEU A 116 3.42 -3.92 24.20
CA LEU A 116 4.72 -3.83 23.52
C LEU A 116 4.99 -2.40 23.03
N SER A 117 6.26 -2.00 23.01
CA SER A 117 6.69 -0.71 22.42
C SER A 117 6.38 -0.61 20.92
N SER A 118 6.29 -1.75 20.21
CA SER A 118 5.81 -1.83 18.83
C SER A 118 5.06 -3.13 18.61
N SER A 119 3.86 -3.06 18.03
CA SER A 119 3.06 -4.23 17.70
C SER A 119 3.28 -4.70 16.25
N VAL A 120 4.21 -4.09 15.50
CA VAL A 120 4.48 -4.45 14.10
C VAL A 120 4.82 -5.94 13.92
N PRO A 121 5.68 -6.58 14.74
CA PRO A 121 5.95 -8.01 14.60
C PRO A 121 4.69 -8.87 14.81
N LEU A 122 3.85 -8.52 15.79
CA LEU A 122 2.60 -9.24 16.04
C LEU A 122 1.58 -9.03 14.93
N LEU A 123 1.49 -7.81 14.39
CA LEU A 123 0.65 -7.53 13.23
C LEU A 123 1.13 -8.31 12.02
N HIS A 124 2.44 -8.51 11.84
CA HIS A 124 2.98 -9.34 10.76
C HIS A 124 2.63 -10.83 10.94
N LEU A 125 2.59 -11.34 12.18
CA LEU A 125 2.10 -12.69 12.46
C LEU A 125 0.63 -12.86 12.10
N VAL A 126 -0.20 -11.83 12.34
CA VAL A 126 -1.63 -11.86 12.00
C VAL A 126 -1.86 -11.65 10.49
N PHE A 127 -1.05 -10.82 9.86
CA PHE A 127 -1.18 -10.41 8.46
C PHE A 127 0.13 -10.66 7.68
N PRO A 128 0.48 -11.93 7.41
CA PRO A 128 1.78 -12.30 6.83
C PRO A 128 1.97 -11.81 5.39
N ALA A 129 0.87 -11.58 4.66
CA ALA A 129 0.92 -11.08 3.29
C ALA A 129 1.07 -9.54 3.21
N THR A 130 0.87 -8.83 4.32
CA THR A 130 0.91 -7.36 4.37
C THR A 130 2.34 -6.87 4.53
N ASP A 131 2.73 -5.90 3.72
CA ASP A 131 4.07 -5.33 3.74
C ASP A 131 4.37 -4.59 5.06
N VAL A 132 5.63 -4.63 5.48
CA VAL A 132 6.09 -3.99 6.74
C VAL A 132 5.81 -2.49 6.79
N THR A 133 5.81 -1.81 5.63
CA THR A 133 5.51 -0.38 5.51
C THR A 133 4.06 -0.12 5.93
N ALA A 134 3.11 -0.91 5.41
CA ALA A 134 1.71 -0.80 5.79
C ALA A 134 1.45 -1.24 7.23
N LEU A 135 2.15 -2.26 7.73
CA LEU A 135 2.03 -2.69 9.13
C LEU A 135 2.52 -1.60 10.09
N SER A 136 3.58 -0.88 9.72
CA SER A 136 4.09 0.25 10.50
C SER A 136 3.07 1.39 10.55
N GLU A 137 2.42 1.69 9.44
CA GLU A 137 1.34 2.68 9.37
C GLU A 137 0.09 2.26 10.16
N ILE A 138 -0.30 0.99 10.08
CA ILE A 138 -1.39 0.43 10.91
C ILE A 138 -1.05 0.57 12.40
N ASN A 139 0.16 0.20 12.79
CA ASN A 139 0.62 0.32 14.18
C ASN A 139 0.57 1.78 14.64
N ARG A 140 1.02 2.71 13.81
CA ARG A 140 0.93 4.16 14.07
C ARG A 140 -0.50 4.62 14.27
N VAL A 141 -1.42 4.26 13.35
CA VAL A 141 -2.83 4.68 13.44
C VAL A 141 -3.53 4.07 14.66
N GLY A 142 -3.28 2.78 14.93
CA GLY A 142 -3.94 2.00 15.97
C GLY A 142 -3.45 2.27 17.39
N PHE A 143 -2.15 2.53 17.58
CA PHE A 143 -1.55 2.69 18.91
C PHE A 143 -1.08 4.11 19.23
N CYS A 144 -0.69 4.93 18.24
CA CYS A 144 -0.25 6.32 18.51
C CYS A 144 -1.40 7.34 18.59
N SER A 145 -2.66 6.95 18.36
CA SER A 145 -3.82 7.84 18.59
C SER A 145 -4.24 7.97 20.07
N GLN A 146 -3.44 7.47 21.03
CA GLN A 146 -3.74 7.51 22.48
C GLN A 146 -2.76 8.38 23.30
N GLY A 147 -1.97 9.25 22.65
CA GLY A 147 -1.12 10.24 23.31
C GLY A 147 -1.78 11.61 23.39
#